data_AF-A0A6N9UYK0-F1
#
_entry.id   AF-A0A6N9UYK0-F1
#
_cell.length_a   1.000
_cell.length_b   1.000
_cell.length_c   1.000
_cell.angle_alpha   90.00
_cell.angle_beta   90.00
_cell.angle_gamma   90.00
#
_symmetry.space_group_name_H-M   'P 1'
#
loop_
_entity.id
_entity.type
_entity.pdbx_description
1 polymer ?
#
loop_
_entity_poly.entity_id
_entity_poly.type
_entity_poly.pdbx_seq_one_letter_code
_entity_poly.pdbx_strand_id
1 'polypeptide(L)' 'EFKGVNKGPSGRSWSTRCRVMVARPGERFTFRVRFWGMPVATWDYRFRPVGDGTATEVTETAVDQRNRLLW' A
#
# COMPACT_ATOMS: atom_id res chain seq x y z
N GLU A 1 -0.12 -13.18 2.82
CA GLU A 1 -1.00 -12.32 2.00
C GLU A 1 -2.12 -11.83 2.90
N PHE A 2 -2.65 -10.62 2.71
CA PHE A 2 -3.78 -10.09 3.47
C PHE A 2 -4.88 -9.54 2.55
N LYS A 3 -6.11 -9.48 3.06
CA LYS A 3 -7.26 -8.92 2.34
C LYS A 3 -7.37 -7.42 2.65
N GLY A 4 -7.29 -6.58 1.62
CA GLY A 4 -7.62 -5.16 1.73
C GLY A 4 -9.10 -4.95 1.42
N VAL A 5 -9.83 -4.19 2.24
CA VAL A 5 -11.23 -3.82 1.99
C VAL A 5 -11.27 -2.33 1.71
N ASN A 6 -11.84 -1.95 0.56
CA ASN A 6 -11.87 -0.58 0.09
C ASN A 6 -13.32 -0.11 -0.09
N LYS A 7 -13.52 1.20 0.03
CA LYS A 7 -14.78 1.89 -0.26
C LYS A 7 -14.52 2.98 -1.29
N GLY A 8 -15.44 3.14 -2.23
CA GLY A 8 -15.40 4.17 -3.25
C GLY A 8 -16.68 5.00 -3.25
N PRO A 9 -16.86 5.86 -4.27
CA PRO A 9 -18.05 6.69 -4.41
C PRO A 9 -19.34 5.87 -4.45
N SER A 10 -20.43 6.50 -4.01
CA SER A 10 -21.79 5.94 -4.06
C SER A 10 -21.94 4.56 -3.38
N GLY A 11 -21.16 4.31 -2.33
CA GLY A 11 -21.27 3.09 -1.52
C GLY A 11 -20.67 1.83 -2.14
N ARG A 12 -19.96 1.95 -3.27
CA ARG A 12 -19.25 0.79 -3.85
C ARG A 12 -18.17 0.32 -2.89
N SER A 13 -18.09 -0.98 -2.68
CA SER A 13 -17.01 -1.61 -1.91
C SER A 13 -16.42 -2.77 -2.70
N TRP A 14 -15.13 -3.02 -2.50
CA TRP A 14 -14.45 -4.15 -3.11
C TRP A 14 -13.34 -4.63 -2.20
N SER A 15 -12.85 -5.85 -2.48
CA SER A 15 -11.70 -6.40 -1.79
C SER A 15 -10.54 -6.63 -2.73
N THR A 16 -9.34 -6.48 -2.20
CA THR A 16 -8.07 -6.67 -2.90
C THR A 16 -7.23 -7.70 -2.16
N ARG A 17 -6.31 -8.32 -2.88
CA ARG A 17 -5.29 -9.19 -2.31
C ARG A 17 -3.97 -8.42 -2.23
N CYS A 18 -3.42 -8.34 -1.04
CA CYS A 18 -2.21 -7.60 -0.76
C CYS A 18 -1.09 -8.54 -0.33
N ARG A 19 0.04 -8.48 -1.03
CA ARG A 19 1.24 -9.27 -0.72
C ARG A 19 2.33 -8.36 -0.20
N VAL A 20 2.77 -8.59 1.03
CA VAL A 20 3.96 -7.97 1.61
C VAL A 20 5.18 -8.44 0.83
N MET A 21 5.98 -7.48 0.36
CA MET A 21 7.22 -7.69 -0.38
C MET A 21 8.44 -7.38 0.49
N VAL A 22 8.33 -6.38 1.37
CA VAL A 22 9.37 -5.99 2.32
C VAL A 22 8.72 -5.70 3.67
N ALA A 23 9.29 -6.24 4.74
CA ALA A 23 8.93 -5.92 6.11
C ALA A 23 10.20 -5.82 6.94
N ARG A 24 10.71 -4.59 7.09
CA ARG A 24 11.88 -4.27 7.92
C ARG A 24 11.42 -3.35 9.06
N PRO A 25 11.41 -3.84 10.31
CA PRO A 25 10.99 -3.04 11.45
C PRO A 25 11.72 -1.70 11.52
N GLY A 26 10.98 -0.60 11.67
CA GLY A 26 11.53 0.75 11.80
C GLY A 26 12.17 1.35 10.54
N GLU A 27 12.21 0.63 9.41
CA GLU A 27 12.89 1.09 8.19
C GLU A 27 11.94 1.12 6.98
N ARG A 28 11.29 0.01 6.64
CA ARG A 28 10.57 -0.11 5.37
C ARG A 28 9.46 -1.15 5.40
N PHE A 29 8.31 -0.77 4.83
CA PHE A 29 7.22 -1.69 4.58
C PHE A 29 6.69 -1.51 3.16
N THR A 30 6.72 -2.58 2.36
CA THR A 30 6.31 -2.55 0.96
C THR A 30 5.31 -3.65 0.71
N PHE A 31 4.20 -3.34 0.04
CA PHE A 31 3.26 -4.34 -0.42
C PHE A 31 2.68 -4.03 -1.80
N ARG A 32 2.31 -5.09 -2.51
CA ARG A 32 1.64 -5.02 -3.81
C ARG A 32 0.16 -5.35 -3.66
N VAL A 33 -0.67 -4.60 -4.35
CA VAL A 33 -2.13 -4.75 -4.37
C VAL A 33 -2.55 -5.35 -5.71
N ARG A 34 -3.40 -6.37 -5.66
CA ARG A 34 -4.05 -6.96 -6.82
C ARG A 34 -5.56 -7.01 -6.64
N PHE A 35 -6.29 -6.79 -7.73
CA PHE A 35 -7.74 -6.98 -7.82
C PHE A 35 -8.02 -8.04 -8.88
N TRP A 36 -8.61 -9.17 -8.49
CA TRP A 36 -8.85 -10.30 -9.40
C TRP A 36 -7.62 -10.70 -10.24
N GLY A 37 -6.45 -10.73 -9.62
CA GLY A 37 -5.17 -11.05 -10.27
C GLY A 37 -4.51 -9.90 -11.02
N MET A 38 -5.25 -8.85 -11.39
CA MET A 38 -4.71 -7.67 -12.06
C MET A 38 -3.94 -6.78 -11.07
N PRO A 39 -2.77 -6.22 -11.47
CA PRO A 39 -2.04 -5.27 -10.63
C PRO A 39 -2.85 -3.98 -10.46
N VAL A 40 -2.88 -3.47 -9.23
CA VAL A 40 -3.57 -2.23 -8.88
C VAL A 40 -2.58 -1.16 -8.46
N ALA A 41 -1.76 -1.45 -7.46
CA ALA A 41 -0.80 -0.50 -6.94
C ALA A 41 0.35 -1.20 -6.21
N THR A 42 1.47 -0.50 -6.08
CA THR A 42 2.50 -0.82 -5.09
C THR A 42 2.58 0.34 -4.10
N TRP A 43 2.54 0.01 -2.81
CA TRP A 43 2.76 0.96 -1.72
C TRP A 43 4.12 0.70 -1.09
N ASP A 44 4.91 1.75 -0.94
CA ASP A 44 6.20 1.75 -0.24
C ASP A 44 6.15 2.77 0.89
N TYR A 45 6.38 2.31 2.11
CA TYR A 45 6.55 3.14 3.28
C TYR A 45 7.99 3.08 3.73
N ARG A 46 8.63 4.23 3.88
CA ARG A 46 9.96 4.36 4.46
C ARG A 46 9.87 5.17 5.73
N PHE A 47 10.50 4.65 6.78
CA PHE A 47 10.49 5.23 8.12
C PHE A 47 11.89 5.71 8.45
N ARG A 48 11.99 6.91 9.02
CA ARG A 48 13.24 7.46 9.54
C ARG A 48 13.02 8.05 10.92
N PRO A 49 13.82 7.69 11.93
CA PRO A 49 13.77 8.37 13.21
C PRO A 49 14.24 9.82 13.03
N VAL A 50 13.55 10.75 13.67
CA VAL A 50 13.88 12.18 13.70
C VAL A 50 13.66 12.71 15.12
N GLY A 51 14.21 13.90 15.43
CA GLY A 51 14.11 14.50 16.76
C GLY A 51 14.64 13.58 17.86
N ASP A 52 15.87 13.08 17.70
CA ASP A 52 16.51 12.17 18.65
C ASP A 52 15.71 10.88 18.97
N GLY A 53 14.92 10.41 18.00
CA GLY A 53 14.11 9.21 18.13
C GLY A 53 12.75 9.41 18.81
N THR A 54 12.39 10.66 19.13
CA THR A 54 11.06 11.00 19.67
C THR A 54 9.97 11.11 18.60
N ALA A 55 10.36 11.19 17.34
CA ALA A 55 9.45 11.27 16.20
C ALA A 55 9.92 10.36 15.05
N THR A 56 8.99 10.04 14.15
CA THR A 56 9.27 9.26 12.93
C THR A 56 8.77 10.02 11.72
N GLU A 57 9.68 10.33 10.80
CA GLU A 57 9.33 10.76 9.46
C GLU A 57 8.88 9.53 8.66
N VAL A 58 7.75 9.66 7.98
CA VAL A 58 7.22 8.63 7.09
C VAL A 58 7.15 9.18 5.67
N THR A 59 7.88 8.56 4.75
CA THR A 59 7.68 8.80 3.32
C THR A 59 6.81 7.70 2.75
N GLU A 60 5.65 8.08 2.22
CA GLU A 60 4.77 7.19 1.47
C GLU A 60 5.00 7.38 -0.04
N THR A 61 5.13 6.28 -0.78
CA THR A 61 5.15 6.29 -2.24
C THR A 61 4.08 5.34 -2.75
N ALA A 62 3.18 5.87 -3.58
CA ALA A 62 2.15 5.11 -4.26
C ALA A 62 2.48 5.04 -5.76
N VAL A 63 2.68 3.82 -6.27
CA VAL A 63 2.80 3.58 -7.71
C VAL A 63 1.49 3.00 -8.20
N ASP A 64 0.73 3.78 -8.96
CA ASP A 64 -0.48 3.32 -9.62
C ASP A 64 -0.13 2.40 -10.80
N GLN A 65 -0.80 1.26 -10.86
CA GLN A 65 -0.61 0.24 -11.89
C GLN A 65 -1.95 -0.17 -12.52
N ARG A 66 -3.04 0.55 -12.21
CA ARG A 66 -4.36 0.29 -12.78
C ARG A 66 -4.33 0.54 -14.29
N ASN A 67 -4.74 -0.48 -15.03
CA ASN A 67 -4.98 -0.35 -16.47
C ASN A 67 -6.38 0.23 -16.75
N ARG A 68 -6.70 0.48 -18.02
CA ARG A 68 -7.98 1.06 -18.46
C ARG A 68 -9.23 0.29 -18.00
N LEU A 69 -9.12 -1.00 -17.64
CA LEU A 69 -10.24 -1.80 -17.15
C LEU A 69 -10.56 -1.55 -15.67
N LEU A 70 -9.66 -0.90 -14.94
CA LEU A 70 -9.76 -0.62 -13.51
C LEU A 70 -9.95 0.88 -13.18
N TRP A 71 -10.08 1.72 -14.21
CA TRP A 71 -10.41 3.14 -14.10
C TRP A 71 -11.93 3.35 -14.20
#